data_AF-A0A5J4X871-F1
#
_entry.id   AF-A0A5J4X871-F1
#
_cell.length_a   1.000
_cell.length_b   1.000
_cell.length_c   1.000
_cell.angle_alpha   90.00
_cell.angle_beta   90.00
_cell.angle_gamma   90.00
#
_symmetry.space_group_name_H-M   'P 1'
#
loop_
_entity.id
_entity.type
_entity.pdbx_description
1 polymer ?
#
loop_
_entity_poly.entity_id
_entity_poly.type
_entity_poly.pdbx_seq_one_letter_code
_entity_poly.pdbx_strand_id
1 'polypeptide(L)'
;MLKFNEENDEGRMYLIRSGIVESLLQILTTRDLNSITLPFCSAFYCLTIFCSKWIRNQILIKKLQPALIRLLSHVDAEVVGNAITSIHNLITEGIEDTAEDEVNQHFDEIQRCDGIDKIYEIFTKNANKYTRDCCSVCIGYLYRAKEIKDSKMRSDIIQHLKLLTDDSDKQTRNGALFAINHLSWNPVNLSEILKGYLLIQIRNSLRKELSGNSEENKMVQTEQEHKCEVLTAILEDREDDELRQNILDIGIVDSLLFIIATREFNTIILPLLTAYLMMTDCCSNEFTIQCCRKNPFPALIRILDHPIDESIAGSALTAIHNIIHHVYDSRSPDETHKYYEAVLVCDGISKMYKLFCTTQVKEIKDSASICIGRLFKSKKIDDEQMRKSIISHLQTLRNDPDENTQMTAINALNFLSKNAANNAEIQMH
;
A
#
# COMPACT_ATOMS: atom_id res chain seq x y z
N MET A 1 -6.51 -20.15 32.24
CA MET A 1 -5.98 -19.01 31.46
C MET A 1 -5.48 -19.59 30.14
N LEU A 2 -6.34 -19.63 29.11
CA LEU A 2 -5.94 -20.13 27.79
C LEU A 2 -5.07 -19.05 27.14
N LYS A 3 -3.77 -19.32 26.98
CA LYS A 3 -2.87 -18.46 26.21
C LYS A 3 -3.14 -18.70 24.73
N PHE A 4 -4.03 -17.91 24.13
CA PHE A 4 -4.12 -17.80 22.66
C PHE A 4 -3.13 -16.73 22.20
N ASN A 5 -1.84 -17.01 22.33
CA ASN A 5 -0.77 -16.21 21.72
C ASN A 5 -0.30 -16.82 20.38
N GLU A 6 -1.01 -17.83 19.88
CA GLU A 6 -0.69 -18.57 18.66
C GLU A 6 -1.99 -18.75 17.85
N GLU A 7 -1.87 -18.87 16.52
CA GLU A 7 -2.96 -19.29 15.65
C GLU A 7 -3.44 -20.69 16.08
N ASN A 8 -4.66 -20.78 16.63
CA ASN A 8 -5.27 -22.04 17.04
C ASN A 8 -6.69 -22.14 16.48
N ASP A 9 -6.77 -22.26 15.17
CA ASP A 9 -8.05 -22.34 14.47
C ASP A 9 -8.82 -23.61 14.79
N GLU A 10 -8.14 -24.73 15.07
CA GLU A 10 -8.79 -25.96 15.51
C GLU A 10 -9.53 -25.77 16.83
N GLY A 11 -8.87 -25.15 17.81
CA GLY A 11 -9.46 -24.81 19.10
C GLY A 11 -10.65 -23.85 18.95
N ARG A 12 -10.50 -22.80 18.13
CA ARG A 12 -11.62 -21.87 17.84
C ARG A 12 -12.79 -22.58 17.17
N MET A 13 -12.51 -23.46 16.21
CA MET A 13 -13.54 -24.21 15.53
C MET A 13 -14.25 -25.19 16.46
N TYR A 14 -13.54 -25.81 17.40
CA TYR A 14 -14.15 -26.63 18.44
C TYR A 14 -15.12 -25.79 19.28
N LEU A 15 -14.70 -24.61 19.77
CA LEU A 15 -15.57 -23.71 20.54
C LEU A 15 -16.84 -23.30 19.75
N ILE A 16 -16.68 -23.01 18.46
CA ILE A 16 -17.81 -22.68 17.56
C ILE A 16 -18.76 -23.88 17.43
N ARG A 17 -18.23 -25.08 17.16
CA ARG A 17 -19.05 -26.30 16.97
C ARG A 17 -19.72 -26.78 18.25
N SER A 18 -19.14 -26.51 19.40
CA SER A 18 -19.68 -26.88 20.72
C SER A 18 -20.76 -25.92 21.24
N GLY A 19 -21.14 -24.87 20.49
CA GLY A 19 -22.16 -23.92 20.93
C GLY A 19 -21.70 -22.92 22.00
N ILE A 20 -20.39 -22.84 22.25
CA ILE A 20 -19.83 -21.95 23.28
C ILE A 20 -19.94 -20.50 22.84
N VAL A 21 -19.76 -20.21 21.55
CA VAL A 21 -19.89 -18.85 21.01
C VAL A 21 -21.31 -18.33 21.22
N GLU A 22 -22.33 -19.13 20.92
CA GLU A 22 -23.74 -18.80 21.14
C GLU A 22 -24.05 -18.58 22.61
N SER A 23 -23.50 -19.43 23.49
CA SER A 23 -23.66 -19.29 24.94
C SER A 23 -23.06 -17.98 25.44
N LEU A 24 -21.86 -17.62 24.96
CA LEU A 24 -21.23 -16.34 25.29
C LEU A 24 -22.05 -15.16 24.73
N LEU A 25 -22.55 -15.24 23.49
CA LEU A 25 -23.39 -14.20 22.89
C LEU A 25 -24.69 -13.98 23.68
N GLN A 26 -25.33 -15.08 24.11
CA GLN A 26 -26.52 -15.01 24.94
C GLN A 26 -26.23 -14.29 26.26
N ILE A 27 -25.09 -14.60 26.91
CA ILE A 27 -24.66 -13.93 28.14
C ILE A 27 -24.48 -12.42 27.90
N LEU A 28 -23.72 -12.04 26.87
CA LEU A 28 -23.45 -10.63 26.58
C LEU A 28 -24.69 -9.83 26.18
N THR A 29 -25.66 -10.49 25.56
CA THR A 29 -26.89 -9.84 25.08
C THR A 29 -27.95 -9.71 26.17
N THR A 30 -28.10 -10.72 27.03
CA THR A 30 -29.27 -10.85 27.91
C THR A 30 -29.03 -10.48 29.37
N ARG A 31 -27.79 -10.60 29.87
CA ARG A 31 -27.50 -10.27 31.27
C ARG A 31 -27.52 -8.77 31.51
N ASP A 32 -27.84 -8.36 32.74
CA ASP A 32 -27.62 -6.98 33.17
C ASP A 32 -26.18 -6.54 32.85
N LEU A 33 -26.01 -5.34 32.28
CA LEU A 33 -24.74 -4.91 31.71
C LEU A 33 -23.63 -4.91 32.78
N ASN A 34 -23.94 -4.44 33.99
CA ASN A 34 -22.98 -4.35 35.08
C ASN A 34 -22.64 -5.70 35.72
N SER A 35 -23.41 -6.76 35.39
CA SER A 35 -23.11 -8.13 35.82
C SER A 35 -22.15 -8.87 34.88
N ILE A 36 -21.82 -8.28 33.72
CA ILE A 36 -20.89 -8.86 32.76
C ILE A 36 -19.47 -8.57 33.23
N THR A 37 -18.77 -9.61 33.68
CA THR A 37 -17.40 -9.50 34.13
C THR A 37 -16.41 -9.66 32.98
N LEU A 38 -15.22 -9.09 33.14
CA LEU A 38 -14.11 -9.13 32.18
C LEU A 38 -13.86 -10.52 31.55
N PRO A 39 -13.89 -11.65 32.27
CA PRO A 39 -13.63 -12.97 31.68
C PRO A 39 -14.54 -13.34 30.50
N PHE A 40 -15.80 -12.89 30.49
CA PHE A 40 -16.71 -13.13 29.35
C PHE A 40 -16.26 -12.35 28.11
N CYS A 41 -15.80 -11.12 28.29
CA CYS A 41 -15.31 -10.26 27.23
C CYS A 41 -13.93 -10.70 26.73
N SER A 42 -13.04 -11.13 27.63
CA SER A 42 -11.74 -11.70 27.28
C SER A 42 -11.87 -12.99 26.46
N ALA A 43 -12.87 -13.83 26.77
CA ALA A 43 -13.15 -15.03 25.98
C ALA A 43 -13.51 -14.67 24.53
N PHE A 44 -14.31 -13.63 24.32
CA PHE A 44 -14.61 -13.12 22.98
C PHE A 44 -13.41 -12.54 22.27
N TYR A 45 -12.63 -11.71 22.96
CA TYR A 45 -11.39 -11.18 22.42
C TYR A 45 -10.48 -12.30 21.89
N CYS A 46 -10.28 -13.36 22.68
CA CYS A 46 -9.50 -14.53 22.27
C CYS A 46 -10.05 -15.28 21.05
N LEU A 47 -11.36 -15.22 20.80
CA LEU A 47 -11.96 -15.80 19.58
C LEU A 47 -11.60 -14.99 18.32
N THR A 48 -11.41 -13.68 18.47
CA THR A 48 -11.20 -12.76 17.34
C THR A 48 -9.72 -12.50 17.03
N ILE A 49 -8.84 -12.59 18.03
CA ILE A 49 -7.41 -12.34 17.83
C ILE A 49 -6.74 -13.50 17.09
N PHE A 50 -5.86 -13.19 16.14
CA PHE A 50 -5.07 -14.15 15.33
C PHE A 50 -5.91 -15.30 14.76
N CYS A 51 -7.16 -15.03 14.35
CA CYS A 51 -8.03 -16.03 13.72
C CYS A 51 -7.96 -15.89 12.21
N SER A 52 -7.92 -17.01 11.48
CA SER A 52 -7.93 -16.96 10.02
C SER A 52 -9.23 -16.36 9.47
N LYS A 53 -9.18 -15.89 8.22
CA LYS A 53 -10.35 -15.48 7.43
C LYS A 53 -11.49 -16.50 7.49
N TRP A 54 -11.19 -17.80 7.46
CA TRP A 54 -12.22 -18.84 7.56
C TRP A 54 -12.91 -18.85 8.94
N ILE A 55 -12.15 -18.85 10.04
CA ILE A 55 -12.72 -18.79 11.39
C ILE A 55 -13.52 -17.51 11.58
N ARG A 56 -12.99 -16.38 11.13
CA ARG A 56 -13.64 -15.07 11.18
C ARG A 56 -15.00 -15.08 10.50
N ASN A 57 -15.09 -15.64 9.30
CA ASN A 57 -16.35 -15.80 8.58
C ASN A 57 -17.36 -16.66 9.35
N GLN A 58 -16.90 -17.75 10.00
CA GLN A 58 -17.78 -18.58 10.86
C GLN A 58 -18.30 -17.80 12.08
N ILE A 59 -17.46 -16.93 12.65
CA ILE A 59 -17.80 -16.06 13.79
C ILE A 59 -18.81 -14.98 13.35
N LEU A 60 -18.59 -14.31 12.22
CA LEU A 60 -19.46 -13.25 11.68
C LEU A 60 -20.89 -13.74 11.39
N ILE A 61 -21.08 -14.98 10.94
CA ILE A 61 -22.41 -15.59 10.73
C ILE A 61 -23.26 -15.57 12.01
N LYS A 62 -22.65 -15.50 13.19
CA LYS A 62 -23.36 -15.48 14.49
C LYS A 62 -23.98 -14.12 14.85
N LYS A 63 -23.82 -13.07 14.03
CA LYS A 63 -24.46 -11.73 14.21
C LYS A 63 -24.21 -11.11 15.58
N LEU A 64 -22.94 -10.90 15.88
CA LEU A 64 -22.43 -10.57 17.21
C LEU A 64 -22.25 -9.08 17.47
N GLN A 65 -22.45 -8.24 16.46
CA GLN A 65 -22.33 -6.79 16.53
C GLN A 65 -23.23 -6.19 17.63
N PRO A 66 -24.53 -6.55 17.76
CA PRO A 66 -25.36 -5.98 18.83
C PRO A 66 -24.82 -6.27 20.24
N ALA A 67 -24.27 -7.46 20.46
CA ALA A 67 -23.70 -7.86 21.75
C ALA A 67 -22.42 -7.08 22.06
N LEU A 68 -21.50 -6.97 21.10
CA LEU A 68 -20.25 -6.22 21.27
C LEU A 68 -20.49 -4.72 21.41
N ILE A 69 -21.39 -4.14 20.62
CA ILE A 69 -21.74 -2.72 20.70
C ILE A 69 -22.43 -2.38 22.03
N ARG A 70 -23.19 -3.30 22.62
CA ARG A 70 -23.75 -3.11 23.97
C ARG A 70 -22.66 -2.97 25.04
N LEU A 71 -21.55 -3.69 24.91
CA LEU A 71 -20.44 -3.62 25.86
C LEU A 71 -19.68 -2.28 25.85
N LEU A 72 -19.83 -1.48 24.79
CA LEU A 72 -19.23 -0.15 24.70
C LEU A 72 -19.80 0.84 25.73
N SER A 73 -20.98 0.55 26.29
CA SER A 73 -21.59 1.33 27.38
C SER A 73 -21.26 0.80 28.77
N HIS A 74 -20.33 -0.15 28.89
CA HIS A 74 -19.95 -0.74 30.16
C HIS A 74 -19.11 0.23 31.02
N VAL A 75 -19.24 0.14 32.34
CA VAL A 75 -18.54 1.02 33.30
C VAL A 75 -17.06 0.68 33.47
N ASP A 76 -16.70 -0.59 33.29
CA ASP A 76 -15.33 -1.09 33.31
C ASP A 76 -14.63 -0.84 31.97
N ALA A 77 -13.54 -0.08 32.02
CA ALA A 77 -12.74 0.28 30.85
C ALA A 77 -12.06 -0.92 30.18
N GLU A 78 -11.73 -1.99 30.92
CA GLU A 78 -11.13 -3.20 30.33
C GLU A 78 -12.15 -3.99 29.51
N VAL A 79 -13.41 -4.03 29.97
CA VAL A 79 -14.53 -4.60 29.20
C VAL A 79 -14.74 -3.83 27.91
N VAL A 80 -14.76 -2.49 27.98
CA VAL A 80 -14.87 -1.63 26.80
C VAL A 80 -13.69 -1.84 25.85
N GLY A 81 -12.47 -1.93 26.40
CA GLY A 81 -11.24 -2.21 25.66
C GLY A 81 -11.28 -3.53 24.88
N ASN A 82 -11.70 -4.62 25.52
CA ASN A 82 -11.87 -5.91 24.86
C ASN A 82 -12.98 -5.88 23.80
N ALA A 83 -14.06 -5.15 24.05
CA ALA A 83 -15.15 -5.00 23.09
C ALA A 83 -14.70 -4.24 21.83
N ILE A 84 -14.05 -3.08 21.97
CA ILE A 84 -13.57 -2.31 20.80
C ILE A 84 -12.52 -3.09 20.02
N THR A 85 -11.62 -3.80 20.69
CA THR A 85 -10.58 -4.58 20.03
C THR A 85 -11.18 -5.78 19.30
N SER A 86 -12.21 -6.41 19.88
CA SER A 86 -12.94 -7.48 19.19
C SER A 86 -13.66 -6.96 17.94
N ILE A 87 -14.25 -5.75 18.00
CA ILE A 87 -14.86 -5.10 16.83
C ILE A 87 -13.80 -4.82 15.76
N HIS A 88 -12.68 -4.21 16.15
CA HIS A 88 -11.53 -3.97 15.26
C HIS A 88 -11.10 -5.26 14.56
N ASN A 89 -10.82 -6.30 15.34
CA ASN A 89 -10.41 -7.60 14.85
C ASN A 89 -11.44 -8.26 13.93
N LEU A 90 -12.70 -7.84 13.92
CA LEU A 90 -13.71 -8.39 13.02
C LEU A 90 -13.81 -7.60 11.71
N ILE A 91 -13.62 -6.28 11.77
CA ILE A 91 -13.74 -5.40 10.60
C ILE A 91 -12.45 -5.25 9.79
N THR A 92 -11.30 -5.66 10.34
CA THR A 92 -9.97 -5.52 9.71
C THR A 92 -9.71 -6.53 8.57
N GLU A 93 -10.40 -7.67 8.50
CA GLU A 93 -10.27 -8.64 7.38
C GLU A 93 -11.65 -8.93 6.78
N GLY A 94 -11.69 -9.04 5.45
CA GLY A 94 -12.92 -9.07 4.64
C GLY A 94 -13.02 -7.91 3.65
N ILE A 95 -12.09 -6.95 3.72
CA ILE A 95 -11.99 -5.81 2.79
C ILE A 95 -11.25 -6.21 1.50
N GLU A 96 -10.31 -7.17 1.60
CA GLU A 96 -9.44 -7.63 0.51
C GLU A 96 -10.17 -8.31 -0.67
N ASP A 97 -11.44 -8.69 -0.52
CA ASP A 97 -12.24 -9.34 -1.58
C ASP A 97 -13.18 -8.37 -2.31
N THR A 98 -13.13 -7.08 -1.99
CA THR A 98 -14.07 -6.05 -2.49
C THR A 98 -13.30 -4.87 -3.08
N ALA A 99 -13.80 -4.31 -4.19
CA ALA A 99 -13.16 -3.18 -4.85
C ALA A 99 -12.95 -1.99 -3.89
N GLU A 100 -11.91 -1.21 -4.13
CA GLU A 100 -11.42 -0.18 -3.21
C GLU A 100 -12.42 0.95 -2.95
N ASP A 101 -13.31 1.20 -3.92
CA ASP A 101 -14.40 2.16 -3.86
C ASP A 101 -15.69 1.61 -3.22
N GLU A 102 -15.72 0.34 -2.81
CA GLU A 102 -16.86 -0.25 -2.12
C GLU A 102 -16.90 0.09 -0.62
N VAL A 103 -18.12 0.43 -0.16
CA VAL A 103 -18.40 0.70 1.25
C VAL A 103 -18.15 -0.55 2.09
N ASN A 104 -17.59 -0.38 3.29
CA ASN A 104 -17.33 -1.47 4.21
C ASN A 104 -18.60 -2.31 4.50
N GLN A 105 -18.53 -3.62 4.26
CA GLN A 105 -19.64 -4.57 4.45
C GLN A 105 -20.25 -4.57 5.87
N HIS A 106 -19.46 -4.19 6.88
CA HIS A 106 -19.90 -4.17 8.29
C HIS A 106 -20.55 -2.84 8.70
N PHE A 107 -20.51 -1.80 7.86
CA PHE A 107 -20.99 -0.46 8.21
C PHE A 107 -22.45 -0.48 8.66
N ASP A 108 -23.35 -1.04 7.83
CA ASP A 108 -24.79 -1.01 8.09
C ASP A 108 -25.16 -1.83 9.34
N GLU A 109 -24.49 -2.96 9.58
CA GLU A 109 -24.74 -3.80 10.75
C GLU A 109 -24.35 -3.10 12.06
N ILE A 110 -23.21 -2.41 12.06
CA ILE A 110 -22.75 -1.64 13.21
C ILE A 110 -23.60 -0.39 13.41
N GLN A 111 -23.96 0.32 12.33
CA GLN A 111 -24.81 1.50 12.42
C GLN A 111 -26.22 1.19 12.93
N ARG A 112 -26.80 0.04 12.59
CA ARG A 112 -28.14 -0.38 13.05
C ARG A 112 -28.28 -0.51 14.57
N CYS A 113 -27.17 -0.61 15.30
CA CYS A 113 -27.16 -0.69 16.77
C CYS A 113 -26.47 0.53 17.43
N ASP A 114 -26.43 1.66 16.70
CA ASP A 114 -25.78 2.92 17.08
C ASP A 114 -24.30 2.73 17.39
N GLY A 115 -23.67 1.75 16.75
CA GLY A 115 -22.30 1.35 17.06
C GLY A 115 -21.28 2.41 16.71
N ILE A 116 -21.47 3.12 15.60
CA ILE A 116 -20.57 4.20 15.18
C ILE A 116 -20.57 5.34 16.21
N ASP A 117 -21.75 5.79 16.63
CA ASP A 117 -21.90 6.85 17.62
C ASP A 117 -21.28 6.45 18.97
N LYS A 118 -21.46 5.20 19.40
CA LYS A 118 -20.84 4.67 20.62
C LYS A 118 -19.32 4.57 20.53
N ILE A 119 -18.78 4.15 19.38
CA ILE A 119 -17.32 4.11 19.16
C ILE A 119 -16.76 5.55 19.22
N TYR A 120 -17.44 6.52 18.62
CA TYR A 120 -17.03 7.92 18.68
C TYR A 120 -17.16 8.53 20.09
N GLU A 121 -18.19 8.15 20.85
CA GLU A 121 -18.32 8.53 22.26
C GLU A 121 -17.13 8.02 23.09
N ILE A 122 -16.68 6.77 22.87
CA ILE A 122 -15.49 6.23 23.56
C ILE A 122 -14.23 6.99 23.12
N PHE A 123 -14.07 7.25 21.83
CA PHE A 123 -12.95 8.03 21.29
C PHE A 123 -12.86 9.41 21.98
N THR A 124 -13.97 10.12 22.09
CA THR A 124 -14.03 11.47 22.69
C THR A 124 -13.80 11.46 24.20
N LYS A 125 -14.23 10.41 24.91
CA LYS A 125 -13.90 10.21 26.34
C LYS A 125 -12.40 10.09 26.60
N ASN A 126 -11.63 9.55 25.65
CA ASN A 126 -10.16 9.46 25.72
C ASN A 126 -9.64 8.85 27.03
N ALA A 127 -10.30 7.81 27.54
CA ALA A 127 -9.94 7.21 28.82
C ALA A 127 -8.62 6.41 28.77
N ASN A 128 -8.28 5.85 27.61
CA ASN A 128 -7.08 5.04 27.38
C ASN A 128 -6.57 5.28 25.95
N LYS A 129 -5.24 5.47 25.78
CA LYS A 129 -4.61 5.68 24.46
C LYS A 129 -4.95 4.55 23.49
N TYR A 130 -4.68 3.30 23.87
CA TYR A 130 -4.89 2.13 23.01
C TYR A 130 -6.35 2.02 22.56
N THR A 131 -7.29 2.17 23.49
CA THR A 131 -8.73 2.16 23.18
C THR A 131 -9.09 3.28 22.21
N ARG A 132 -8.58 4.50 22.45
CA ARG A 132 -8.85 5.66 21.58
C ARG A 132 -8.27 5.47 20.17
N ASP A 133 -7.04 5.00 20.07
CA ASP A 133 -6.38 4.70 18.80
C ASP A 133 -7.21 3.66 18.03
N CYS A 134 -7.59 2.57 18.70
CA CYS A 134 -8.45 1.52 18.16
C CYS A 134 -9.81 2.07 17.68
N CYS A 135 -10.47 2.94 18.45
CA CYS A 135 -11.72 3.59 18.02
C CYS A 135 -11.53 4.41 16.73
N SER A 136 -10.45 5.17 16.62
CA SER A 136 -10.18 5.99 15.43
C SER A 136 -9.95 5.14 14.18
N VAL A 137 -9.20 4.05 14.32
CA VAL A 137 -8.96 3.09 13.23
C VAL A 137 -10.27 2.39 12.84
N CYS A 138 -11.07 1.96 13.82
CA CYS A 138 -12.38 1.36 13.54
C CYS A 138 -13.29 2.28 12.74
N ILE A 139 -13.39 3.57 13.13
CA ILE A 139 -14.21 4.54 12.39
C ILE A 139 -13.65 4.73 10.98
N GLY A 140 -12.33 4.87 10.82
CA GLY A 140 -11.70 4.99 9.51
C GLY A 140 -12.01 3.81 8.58
N TYR A 141 -11.98 2.58 9.11
CA TYR A 141 -12.28 1.37 8.36
C TYR A 141 -13.75 1.27 7.97
N LEU A 142 -14.66 1.62 8.90
CA LEU A 142 -16.10 1.59 8.65
C LEU A 142 -16.49 2.59 7.57
N TYR A 143 -15.88 3.78 7.56
CA TYR A 143 -16.13 4.82 6.56
C TYR A 143 -15.30 4.67 5.27
N ARG A 144 -14.81 3.46 4.94
CA ARG A 144 -14.21 3.18 3.62
C ARG A 144 -15.13 3.67 2.50
N ALA A 145 -14.57 4.50 1.61
CA ALA A 145 -15.27 5.14 0.48
C ALA A 145 -16.54 5.94 0.84
N LYS A 146 -16.82 6.16 2.13
CA LYS A 146 -18.05 6.77 2.63
C LYS A 146 -17.76 8.09 3.34
N GLU A 147 -18.53 9.12 3.02
CA GLU A 147 -18.42 10.42 3.70
C GLU A 147 -18.76 10.30 5.19
N ILE A 148 -17.87 10.79 6.06
CA ILE A 148 -18.22 11.09 7.46
C ILE A 148 -18.97 12.43 7.46
N LYS A 149 -20.31 12.40 7.45
CA LYS A 149 -21.14 13.61 7.33
C LYS A 149 -20.98 14.57 8.50
N ASP A 150 -20.83 14.05 9.71
CA ASP A 150 -20.55 14.87 10.88
C ASP A 150 -19.15 15.48 10.75
N SER A 151 -19.10 16.79 10.50
CA SER A 151 -17.85 17.52 10.30
C SER A 151 -16.92 17.50 11.52
N LYS A 152 -17.47 17.43 12.74
CA LYS A 152 -16.69 17.38 13.97
C LYS A 152 -16.06 15.99 14.15
N MET A 153 -16.85 14.93 13.97
CA MET A 153 -16.33 13.55 13.96
C MET A 153 -15.27 13.37 12.88
N ARG A 154 -15.54 13.84 11.66
CA ARG A 154 -14.60 13.75 10.53
C ARG A 154 -13.26 14.40 10.87
N SER A 155 -13.30 15.63 11.38
CA SER A 155 -12.08 16.37 11.74
C SER A 155 -11.32 15.69 12.87
N ASP A 156 -12.02 15.27 13.93
CA ASP A 156 -11.41 14.64 15.11
C ASP A 156 -10.72 13.31 14.78
N ILE A 157 -11.40 12.45 14.00
CA ILE A 157 -10.87 11.14 13.63
C ILE A 157 -9.70 11.29 12.68
N ILE A 158 -9.82 12.11 11.62
CA ILE A 158 -8.74 12.31 10.65
C ILE A 158 -7.52 12.97 11.30
N GLN A 159 -7.72 13.95 12.19
CA GLN A 159 -6.61 14.56 12.92
C GLN A 159 -5.89 13.54 13.80
N HIS A 160 -6.62 12.68 14.51
CA HIS A 160 -6.01 11.65 15.36
C HIS A 160 -5.26 10.61 14.53
N LEU A 161 -5.85 10.12 13.44
CA LEU A 161 -5.18 9.19 12.52
C LEU A 161 -3.88 9.78 11.96
N LYS A 162 -3.86 11.06 11.59
CA LYS A 162 -2.64 11.76 11.13
C LYS A 162 -1.55 11.86 12.19
N LEU A 163 -1.88 11.81 13.48
CA LEU A 163 -0.88 11.74 14.55
C LEU A 163 -0.32 10.31 14.65
N LEU A 164 -1.18 9.30 14.49
CA LEU A 164 -0.78 7.89 14.54
C LEU A 164 0.11 7.46 13.37
N THR A 165 0.09 8.19 12.25
CA THR A 165 1.04 7.92 11.15
C THR A 165 2.50 8.20 11.51
N ASP A 166 2.76 8.92 12.61
CA ASP A 166 4.10 9.15 13.12
C ASP A 166 4.39 8.29 14.40
N ASP A 167 3.52 7.33 14.75
CA ASP A 167 3.70 6.49 15.96
C ASP A 167 4.91 5.56 15.80
N SER A 168 5.65 5.40 16.90
CA SER A 168 6.80 4.49 16.99
C SER A 168 6.40 3.01 16.87
N ASP A 169 5.17 2.66 17.27
CA ASP A 169 4.64 1.32 17.11
C ASP A 169 4.15 1.10 15.68
N LYS A 170 4.81 0.17 14.98
CA LYS A 170 4.53 -0.11 13.57
C LYS A 170 3.11 -0.62 13.33
N GLN A 171 2.53 -1.39 14.25
CA GLN A 171 1.17 -1.90 14.09
C GLN A 171 0.13 -0.77 14.15
N THR A 172 0.30 0.13 15.13
CA THR A 172 -0.52 1.34 15.28
C THR A 172 -0.41 2.23 14.05
N ARG A 173 0.82 2.46 13.57
CA ARG A 173 1.08 3.26 12.37
C ARG A 173 0.41 2.65 11.13
N ASN A 174 0.59 1.35 10.90
CA ASN A 174 -0.03 0.65 9.77
C ASN A 174 -1.56 0.73 9.81
N GLY A 175 -2.17 0.50 10.98
CA GLY A 175 -3.63 0.63 11.14
C GLY A 175 -4.13 2.04 10.80
N ALA A 176 -3.35 3.08 11.15
CA ALA A 176 -3.69 4.45 10.81
C ALA A 176 -3.54 4.74 9.30
N LEU A 177 -2.49 4.23 8.65
CA LEU A 177 -2.28 4.36 7.21
C LEU A 177 -3.41 3.70 6.41
N PHE A 178 -3.82 2.48 6.77
CA PHE A 178 -4.96 1.80 6.15
C PHE A 178 -6.27 2.57 6.36
N ALA A 179 -6.50 3.08 7.57
CA ALA A 179 -7.69 3.90 7.85
C ALA A 179 -7.70 5.19 7.01
N ILE A 180 -6.55 5.83 6.81
CA ILE A 180 -6.40 7.01 5.94
C ILE A 180 -6.69 6.63 4.48
N ASN A 181 -6.12 5.52 3.99
CA ASN A 181 -6.40 5.01 2.64
C ASN A 181 -7.91 4.83 2.45
N HIS A 182 -8.56 4.07 3.32
CA HIS A 182 -10.00 3.79 3.26
C HIS A 182 -10.86 5.07 3.26
N LEU A 183 -10.57 6.00 4.15
CA LEU A 183 -11.27 7.28 4.21
C LEU A 183 -11.06 8.11 2.94
N SER A 184 -9.85 8.08 2.37
CA SER A 184 -9.46 8.91 1.23
C SER A 184 -10.27 8.62 -0.04
N TRP A 185 -10.84 7.42 -0.18
CA TRP A 185 -11.71 7.06 -1.31
C TRP A 185 -12.98 7.91 -1.40
N ASN A 186 -13.37 8.59 -0.32
CA ASN A 186 -14.39 9.62 -0.39
C ASN A 186 -13.78 11.02 -0.55
N PRO A 187 -14.21 11.84 -1.53
CA PRO A 187 -13.60 13.15 -1.81
C PRO A 187 -13.71 14.16 -0.65
N VAL A 188 -14.78 14.10 0.16
CA VAL A 188 -14.96 15.01 1.32
C VAL A 188 -13.96 14.67 2.42
N ASN A 189 -13.75 13.38 2.68
CA ASN A 189 -12.77 12.90 3.65
C ASN A 189 -11.34 13.15 3.14
N LEU A 190 -11.05 12.92 1.86
CA LEU A 190 -9.76 13.24 1.24
C LEU A 190 -9.41 14.72 1.40
N SER A 191 -10.37 15.62 1.13
CA SER A 191 -10.18 17.05 1.34
C SER A 191 -9.79 17.35 2.78
N GLU A 192 -10.43 16.72 3.77
CA GLU A 192 -10.06 16.84 5.18
C GLU A 192 -8.66 16.28 5.50
N ILE A 193 -8.28 15.13 4.92
CA ILE A 193 -6.94 14.55 5.06
C ILE A 193 -5.86 15.53 4.57
N LEU A 194 -6.09 16.14 3.40
CA LEU A 194 -5.17 17.07 2.75
C LEU A 194 -5.10 18.46 3.43
N LYS A 195 -6.05 18.80 4.30
CA LYS A 195 -6.02 20.07 5.07
C LYS A 195 -4.78 20.20 5.94
N GLY A 196 -4.49 21.44 6.32
CA GLY A 196 -3.34 21.79 7.15
C GLY A 196 -2.02 21.75 6.40
N TYR A 197 -2.06 21.89 5.06
CA TYR A 197 -0.88 21.90 4.19
C TYR A 197 -0.09 20.59 4.24
N LEU A 198 -0.76 19.43 4.33
CA LEU A 198 -0.12 18.12 4.46
C LEU A 198 0.96 17.89 3.40
N LEU A 199 0.66 18.15 2.12
CA LEU A 199 1.61 17.96 1.02
C LEU A 199 2.84 18.90 1.14
N ILE A 200 2.65 20.12 1.65
CA ILE A 200 3.76 21.05 1.91
C ILE A 200 4.63 20.53 3.06
N GLN A 201 4.02 19.97 4.11
CA GLN A 201 4.75 19.36 5.22
C GLN A 201 5.59 18.17 4.73
N ILE A 202 5.00 17.26 3.94
CA ILE A 202 5.70 16.13 3.31
C ILE A 202 6.91 16.63 2.52
N ARG A 203 6.72 17.59 1.62
CA ARG A 203 7.83 18.18 0.85
C ARG A 203 8.93 18.75 1.75
N ASN A 204 8.56 19.50 2.77
CA ASN A 204 9.53 20.15 3.65
C ASN A 204 10.31 19.11 4.46
N SER A 205 9.69 18.03 4.92
CA SER A 205 10.36 16.90 5.57
C SER A 205 11.33 16.19 4.63
N LEU A 206 10.93 15.94 3.37
CA LEU A 206 11.82 15.35 2.36
C LEU A 206 13.04 16.22 2.05
N ARG A 207 12.91 17.55 2.13
CA ARG A 207 14.03 18.48 1.90
C ARG A 207 15.01 18.61 3.07
N LYS A 208 14.73 17.99 4.22
CA LYS A 208 15.69 17.95 5.33
C LYS A 208 16.91 17.11 4.94
N GLU A 209 18.09 17.73 5.04
CA GLU A 209 19.38 17.10 4.77
C GLU A 209 19.82 16.20 5.94
N LEU A 210 20.66 15.21 5.64
CA LEU A 210 21.28 14.32 6.64
C LEU A 210 22.66 14.87 7.06
N SER A 211 22.68 16.07 7.63
CA SER A 211 23.92 16.78 8.02
C SER A 211 24.22 16.76 9.52
N GLY A 212 23.37 16.09 10.31
CA GLY A 212 23.52 15.94 11.75
C GLY A 212 24.39 14.76 12.14
N ASN A 213 24.39 14.45 13.44
CA ASN A 213 24.98 13.23 13.97
C ASN A 213 24.14 11.98 13.63
N SER A 214 24.61 10.80 14.03
CA SER A 214 23.95 9.51 13.72
C SER A 214 22.50 9.45 14.22
N GLU A 215 22.21 9.99 15.40
CA GLU A 215 20.86 10.00 15.99
C GLU A 215 19.94 11.01 15.28
N GLU A 216 20.44 12.22 15.06
CA GLU A 216 19.73 13.27 14.32
C GLU A 216 19.37 12.81 12.89
N ASN A 217 20.32 12.20 12.18
CA ASN A 217 20.09 11.69 10.84
C ASN A 217 19.11 10.50 10.81
N LYS A 218 19.07 9.68 11.86
CA LYS A 218 18.05 8.62 11.99
C LYS A 218 16.66 9.22 12.18
N MET A 219 16.52 10.24 13.04
CA MET A 219 15.23 10.92 13.23
C MET A 219 14.71 11.54 11.94
N VAL A 220 15.59 12.19 11.16
CA VAL A 220 15.21 12.76 9.85
C VAL A 220 14.79 11.67 8.87
N GLN A 221 15.50 10.54 8.83
CA GLN A 221 15.13 9.40 7.98
C GLN A 221 13.78 8.81 8.37
N THR A 222 13.54 8.58 9.66
CA THR A 222 12.25 8.08 10.17
C THR A 222 11.11 9.04 9.86
N GLU A 223 11.31 10.35 10.00
CA GLU A 223 10.30 11.34 9.61
C GLU A 223 9.98 11.24 8.11
N GLN A 224 11.00 11.13 7.26
CA GLN A 224 10.83 11.01 5.80
C GLN A 224 10.14 9.69 5.42
N GLU A 225 10.49 8.60 6.11
CA GLU A 225 9.83 7.29 5.97
C GLU A 225 8.33 7.43 6.21
N HIS A 226 7.93 7.94 7.37
CA HIS A 226 6.52 8.11 7.72
C HIS A 226 5.79 9.05 6.75
N LYS A 227 6.43 10.13 6.28
CA LYS A 227 5.82 11.03 5.28
C LYS A 227 5.65 10.35 3.92
N CYS A 228 6.56 9.47 3.53
CA CYS A 228 6.41 8.66 2.34
C CYS A 228 5.30 7.61 2.48
N GLU A 229 5.19 6.94 3.64
CA GLU A 229 4.11 6.00 3.92
C GLU A 229 2.73 6.68 3.84
N VAL A 230 2.58 7.90 4.37
CA VAL A 230 1.34 8.69 4.23
C VAL A 230 1.04 9.01 2.77
N LEU A 231 2.05 9.39 1.98
CA LEU A 231 1.89 9.69 0.56
C LEU A 231 1.46 8.44 -0.23
N THR A 232 2.05 7.28 0.09
CA THR A 232 1.64 6.00 -0.48
C THR A 232 0.20 5.68 -0.13
N ALA A 233 -0.19 5.77 1.15
CA ALA A 233 -1.54 5.42 1.60
C ALA A 233 -2.65 6.24 0.90
N ILE A 234 -2.39 7.50 0.53
CA ILE A 234 -3.38 8.33 -0.19
C ILE A 234 -3.40 8.09 -1.71
N LEU A 235 -2.37 7.45 -2.29
CA LEU A 235 -2.24 7.21 -3.73
C LEU A 235 -2.44 5.74 -4.14
N GLU A 236 -2.28 4.81 -3.20
CA GLU A 236 -2.39 3.37 -3.41
C GLU A 236 -3.72 3.00 -4.08
N ASP A 237 -3.62 2.22 -5.15
CA ASP A 237 -4.71 1.74 -6.03
C ASP A 237 -5.60 2.83 -6.65
N ARG A 238 -5.22 4.10 -6.55
CA ARG A 238 -6.05 5.24 -6.95
C ARG A 238 -5.71 5.75 -8.34
N GLU A 239 -6.70 5.82 -9.23
CA GLU A 239 -6.64 6.59 -10.49
C GLU A 239 -7.05 8.06 -10.27
N ASP A 240 -6.10 8.92 -9.94
CA ASP A 240 -6.34 10.34 -9.61
C ASP A 240 -5.14 11.19 -10.05
N ASP A 241 -5.20 11.60 -11.31
CA ASP A 241 -4.18 12.46 -11.91
C ASP A 241 -4.20 13.88 -11.32
N GLU A 242 -5.33 14.36 -10.79
CA GLU A 242 -5.43 15.71 -10.20
C GLU A 242 -4.62 15.78 -8.90
N LEU A 243 -4.79 14.80 -8.01
CA LEU A 243 -3.99 14.69 -6.79
C LEU A 243 -2.50 14.54 -7.12
N ARG A 244 -2.16 13.67 -8.09
CA ARG A 244 -0.78 13.49 -8.54
C ARG A 244 -0.19 14.77 -9.15
N GLN A 245 -0.97 15.54 -9.90
CA GLN A 245 -0.57 16.84 -10.41
C GLN A 245 -0.25 17.81 -9.28
N ASN A 246 -1.09 17.89 -8.25
CA ASN A 246 -0.84 18.74 -7.09
C ASN A 246 0.46 18.34 -6.36
N ILE A 247 0.71 17.04 -6.20
CA ILE A 247 1.95 16.51 -5.61
C ILE A 247 3.19 16.90 -6.45
N LEU A 248 3.08 16.80 -7.78
CA LEU A 248 4.12 17.21 -8.72
C LEU A 248 4.38 18.73 -8.64
N ASP A 249 3.33 19.54 -8.68
CA ASP A 249 3.40 21.02 -8.66
C ASP A 249 3.97 21.55 -7.35
N ILE A 250 3.67 20.90 -6.22
CA ILE A 250 4.23 21.24 -4.91
C ILE A 250 5.75 20.99 -4.86
N GLY A 251 6.27 20.09 -5.70
CA GLY A 251 7.70 19.74 -5.80
C GLY A 251 8.11 18.57 -4.89
N ILE A 252 7.18 17.67 -4.57
CA ILE A 252 7.48 16.42 -3.85
C ILE A 252 8.31 15.49 -4.75
N VAL A 253 7.91 15.34 -6.02
CA VAL A 253 8.61 14.48 -6.99
C VAL A 253 10.06 14.92 -7.17
N ASP A 254 10.32 16.23 -7.28
CA ASP A 254 11.69 16.77 -7.34
C ASP A 254 12.50 16.42 -6.08
N SER A 255 11.86 16.48 -4.91
CA SER A 255 12.50 16.19 -3.63
C SER A 255 12.85 14.70 -3.51
N LEU A 256 11.95 13.79 -3.93
CA LEU A 256 12.22 12.35 -4.00
C LEU A 256 13.37 12.03 -4.96
N LEU A 257 13.33 12.57 -6.18
CA LEU A 257 14.40 12.37 -7.17
C LEU A 257 15.74 12.90 -6.68
N PHE A 258 15.77 14.05 -6.02
CA PHE A 258 16.98 14.60 -5.42
C PHE A 258 17.58 13.67 -4.36
N ILE A 259 16.75 13.16 -3.43
CA ILE A 259 17.17 12.21 -2.40
C ILE A 259 17.77 10.96 -3.06
N ILE A 260 17.04 10.38 -4.01
CA ILE A 260 17.44 9.16 -4.71
C ILE A 260 18.75 9.35 -5.50
N ALA A 261 18.95 10.53 -6.10
CA ALA A 261 20.15 10.83 -6.88
C ALA A 261 21.39 11.09 -6.02
N THR A 262 21.22 11.67 -4.82
CA THR A 262 22.35 12.25 -4.07
C THR A 262 22.76 11.48 -2.82
N ARG A 263 21.86 10.70 -2.20
CA ARG A 263 22.15 9.99 -0.94
C ARG A 263 23.01 8.75 -1.12
N GLU A 264 23.77 8.39 -0.08
CA GLU A 264 24.43 7.10 0.01
C GLU A 264 23.41 5.95 0.02
N PHE A 265 23.70 4.84 -0.64
CA PHE A 265 22.74 3.74 -0.85
C PHE A 265 22.12 3.22 0.45
N ASN A 266 22.93 3.02 1.50
CA ASN A 266 22.49 2.56 2.82
C ASN A 266 21.52 3.51 3.56
N THR A 267 21.32 4.74 3.06
CA THR A 267 20.36 5.72 3.61
C THR A 267 19.12 5.89 2.74
N ILE A 268 19.03 5.14 1.64
CA ILE A 268 17.86 5.07 0.77
C ILE A 268 17.02 3.90 1.24
N ILE A 269 15.78 4.19 1.64
CA ILE A 269 14.83 3.23 2.20
C ILE A 269 13.70 2.96 1.20
N LEU A 270 13.12 1.76 1.26
CA LEU A 270 12.05 1.34 0.36
C LEU A 270 10.87 2.34 0.28
N PRO A 271 10.37 2.93 1.39
CA PRO A 271 9.25 3.87 1.31
C PRO A 271 9.49 5.10 0.43
N LEU A 272 10.74 5.57 0.28
CA LEU A 272 11.06 6.65 -0.66
C LEU A 272 10.79 6.24 -2.12
N LEU A 273 11.15 5.01 -2.46
CA LEU A 273 10.96 4.46 -3.81
C LEU A 273 9.50 4.09 -4.05
N THR A 274 8.82 3.51 -3.06
CA THR A 274 7.37 3.24 -3.14
C THR A 274 6.59 4.53 -3.37
N ALA A 275 6.88 5.59 -2.61
CA ALA A 275 6.23 6.88 -2.79
C ALA A 275 6.47 7.48 -4.20
N TYR A 276 7.67 7.29 -4.77
CA TYR A 276 7.92 7.68 -6.16
C TYR A 276 7.17 6.80 -7.16
N LEU A 277 7.14 5.47 -6.94
CA LEU A 277 6.46 4.51 -7.80
C LEU A 277 4.97 4.84 -7.92
N MET A 278 4.30 5.23 -6.84
CA MET A 278 2.89 5.67 -6.84
C MET A 278 2.62 6.88 -7.77
N MET A 279 3.64 7.67 -8.08
CA MET A 279 3.54 8.76 -9.06
C MET A 279 3.56 8.28 -10.52
N THR A 280 3.91 7.02 -10.75
CA THR A 280 3.95 6.41 -12.08
C THR A 280 2.98 5.26 -12.22
N ASP A 281 2.30 4.89 -11.14
CA ASP A 281 1.35 3.79 -11.09
C ASP A 281 -0.09 4.29 -11.26
N CYS A 282 -0.94 3.53 -11.95
CA CYS A 282 -2.35 3.85 -12.25
C CYS A 282 -2.59 5.31 -12.67
N CYS A 283 -1.74 5.87 -13.53
CA CYS A 283 -1.83 7.26 -13.99
C CYS A 283 -1.94 7.34 -15.52
N SER A 284 -2.44 8.46 -16.04
CA SER A 284 -2.56 8.61 -17.49
C SER A 284 -1.19 8.73 -18.17
N ASN A 285 -1.19 8.47 -19.48
CA ASN A 285 -0.02 8.70 -20.33
C ASN A 285 0.42 10.18 -20.30
N GLU A 286 -0.52 11.14 -20.22
CA GLU A 286 -0.19 12.56 -20.15
C GLU A 286 0.52 12.90 -18.83
N PHE A 287 0.00 12.40 -17.70
CA PHE A 287 0.65 12.60 -16.41
C PHE A 287 2.04 11.95 -16.37
N THR A 288 2.18 10.73 -16.90
CA THR A 288 3.47 10.05 -16.98
C THR A 288 4.50 10.88 -17.76
N ILE A 289 4.09 11.51 -18.87
CA ILE A 289 4.97 12.42 -19.64
C ILE A 289 5.44 13.60 -18.78
N GLN A 290 4.61 14.13 -17.89
CA GLN A 290 5.02 15.19 -16.96
C GLN A 290 6.04 14.70 -15.93
N CYS A 291 5.83 13.52 -15.34
CA CYS A 291 6.84 12.87 -14.49
C CYS A 291 8.18 12.70 -15.22
N CYS A 292 8.14 12.32 -16.50
CA CYS A 292 9.36 12.19 -17.33
C CYS A 292 10.09 13.52 -17.53
N ARG A 293 9.37 14.65 -17.62
CA ARG A 293 9.98 15.99 -17.74
C ARG A 293 10.83 16.36 -16.51
N LYS A 294 10.65 15.68 -15.38
CA LYS A 294 11.52 15.81 -14.19
C LYS A 294 12.86 15.09 -14.32
N ASN A 295 13.13 14.46 -15.47
CA ASN A 295 14.35 13.71 -15.76
C ASN A 295 14.67 12.65 -14.69
N PRO A 296 13.81 11.64 -14.51
CA PRO A 296 13.95 10.70 -13.40
C PRO A 296 15.03 9.64 -13.61
N PHE A 297 15.44 9.38 -14.86
CA PHE A 297 16.33 8.28 -15.20
C PHE A 297 17.67 8.29 -14.45
N PRO A 298 18.41 9.40 -14.33
CA PRO A 298 19.68 9.39 -13.59
C PRO A 298 19.52 8.90 -12.15
N ALA A 299 18.44 9.31 -11.47
CA ALA A 299 18.14 8.90 -10.11
C ALA A 299 17.74 7.42 -10.05
N LEU A 300 16.74 7.01 -10.83
CA LEU A 300 16.22 5.63 -10.79
C LEU A 300 17.24 4.59 -11.28
N ILE A 301 17.97 4.89 -12.35
CA ILE A 301 18.98 4.00 -12.93
C ILE A 301 20.16 3.81 -11.97
N ARG A 302 20.54 4.85 -11.21
CA ARG A 302 21.56 4.72 -10.17
C ARG A 302 21.20 3.65 -9.14
N ILE A 303 19.91 3.54 -8.77
CA ILE A 303 19.40 2.60 -7.77
C ILE A 303 19.37 1.15 -8.24
N LEU A 304 19.42 0.88 -9.55
CA LEU A 304 19.47 -0.51 -10.03
C LEU A 304 20.75 -1.25 -9.60
N ASP A 305 21.80 -0.53 -9.19
CA ASP A 305 23.02 -1.09 -8.59
C ASP A 305 22.98 -1.15 -7.06
N HIS A 306 21.81 -0.98 -6.44
CA HIS A 306 21.68 -0.95 -4.98
C HIS A 306 22.20 -2.28 -4.37
N PRO A 307 23.24 -2.24 -3.50
CA PRO A 307 24.01 -3.44 -3.16
C PRO A 307 23.41 -4.29 -2.04
N ILE A 308 22.34 -3.82 -1.38
CA ILE A 308 21.84 -4.40 -0.13
C ILE A 308 20.47 -5.05 -0.31
N ASP A 309 19.54 -4.29 -0.88
CA ASP A 309 18.13 -4.65 -0.94
C ASP A 309 17.65 -4.65 -2.40
N GLU A 310 17.32 -5.84 -2.87
CA GLU A 310 16.83 -6.10 -4.23
C GLU A 310 15.41 -5.54 -4.44
N SER A 311 14.60 -5.37 -3.38
CA SER A 311 13.28 -4.75 -3.47
C SER A 311 13.36 -3.27 -3.85
N ILE A 312 14.38 -2.56 -3.37
CA ILE A 312 14.63 -1.15 -3.71
C ILE A 312 14.97 -1.02 -5.21
N ALA A 313 15.82 -1.90 -5.72
CA ALA A 313 16.13 -1.97 -7.15
C ALA A 313 14.87 -2.36 -7.97
N GLY A 314 14.07 -3.30 -7.46
CA GLY A 314 12.79 -3.70 -8.04
C GLY A 314 11.82 -2.53 -8.17
N SER A 315 11.56 -1.78 -7.10
CA SER A 315 10.65 -0.61 -7.16
C SER A 315 11.15 0.47 -8.13
N ALA A 316 12.45 0.73 -8.18
CA ALA A 316 13.03 1.65 -9.16
C ALA A 316 12.83 1.14 -10.60
N LEU A 317 13.02 -0.17 -10.83
CA LEU A 317 12.79 -0.80 -12.13
C LEU A 317 11.31 -0.76 -12.54
N THR A 318 10.37 -0.97 -11.61
CA THR A 318 8.93 -0.85 -11.89
C THR A 318 8.58 0.59 -12.27
N ALA A 319 9.12 1.59 -11.57
CA ALA A 319 8.89 2.98 -11.95
C ALA A 319 9.45 3.31 -13.36
N ILE A 320 10.62 2.76 -13.69
CA ILE A 320 11.20 2.84 -15.05
C ILE A 320 10.30 2.12 -16.07
N HIS A 321 9.79 0.94 -15.73
CA HIS A 321 8.86 0.19 -16.57
C HIS A 321 7.63 1.01 -16.88
N ASN A 322 6.97 1.58 -15.87
CA ASN A 322 5.76 2.38 -16.05
C ASN A 322 6.03 3.59 -16.97
N ILE A 323 7.14 4.29 -16.75
CA ILE A 323 7.60 5.38 -17.62
C ILE A 323 7.80 4.95 -19.07
N ILE A 324 8.48 3.82 -19.30
CA ILE A 324 8.71 3.28 -20.65
C ILE A 324 7.41 2.76 -21.26
N HIS A 325 6.49 2.25 -20.44
CA HIS A 325 5.25 1.65 -20.89
C HIS A 325 4.25 2.69 -21.40
N HIS A 326 4.01 3.73 -20.62
CA HIS A 326 2.94 4.71 -20.83
C HIS A 326 3.22 5.72 -21.96
N VAL A 327 4.39 5.68 -22.59
CA VAL A 327 4.62 6.46 -23.81
C VAL A 327 4.01 5.75 -25.00
N TYR A 328 2.79 6.17 -25.33
CA TYR A 328 2.17 5.89 -26.61
C TYR A 328 3.05 6.45 -27.73
N ASP A 329 3.67 5.56 -28.49
CA ASP A 329 4.58 5.91 -29.56
C ASP A 329 3.78 6.36 -30.79
N SER A 330 3.36 7.62 -30.81
CA SER A 330 2.68 8.28 -31.92
C SER A 330 3.63 8.74 -33.03
N ARG A 331 4.83 8.15 -33.12
CA ARG A 331 5.77 8.40 -34.22
C ARG A 331 6.08 7.13 -34.98
N SER A 332 6.57 7.32 -36.19
CA SER A 332 6.77 6.32 -37.24
C SER A 332 7.14 4.93 -36.68
N PRO A 333 6.56 3.83 -37.20
CA PRO A 333 6.84 2.49 -36.71
C PRO A 333 8.35 2.14 -36.66
N ASP A 334 9.18 2.85 -37.42
CA ASP A 334 10.63 2.63 -37.56
C ASP A 334 11.50 3.45 -36.60
N GLU A 335 10.94 4.36 -35.79
CA GLU A 335 11.73 5.15 -34.84
C GLU A 335 12.13 4.36 -33.58
N THR A 336 13.33 4.65 -33.08
CA THR A 336 13.83 4.15 -31.78
C THR A 336 12.97 4.69 -30.64
N HIS A 337 12.83 3.93 -29.56
CA HIS A 337 12.06 4.33 -28.38
C HIS A 337 12.51 5.71 -27.87
N LYS A 338 11.55 6.61 -27.60
CA LYS A 338 11.79 8.01 -27.20
C LYS A 338 12.77 8.16 -26.03
N TYR A 339 12.74 7.22 -25.08
CA TYR A 339 13.60 7.24 -23.89
C TYR A 339 14.88 6.42 -24.00
N TYR A 340 15.16 5.79 -25.15
CA TYR A 340 16.37 5.00 -25.34
C TYR A 340 17.63 5.79 -24.98
N GLU A 341 17.80 6.99 -25.54
CA GLU A 341 18.99 7.81 -25.30
C GLU A 341 19.08 8.27 -23.83
N ALA A 342 17.96 8.65 -23.21
CA ALA A 342 17.94 9.08 -21.80
C ALA A 342 18.36 7.96 -20.83
N VAL A 343 17.97 6.72 -21.12
CA VAL A 343 18.38 5.54 -20.37
C VAL A 343 19.84 5.18 -20.67
N LEU A 344 20.25 5.26 -21.94
CA LEU A 344 21.60 4.91 -22.39
C LEU A 344 22.67 5.79 -21.74
N VAL A 345 22.48 7.12 -21.69
CA VAL A 345 23.47 8.05 -21.12
C VAL A 345 23.72 7.85 -19.62
N CYS A 346 22.81 7.15 -18.93
CA CYS A 346 22.94 6.80 -17.51
C CYS A 346 23.42 5.36 -17.28
N ASP A 347 23.90 4.67 -18.32
CA ASP A 347 24.28 3.25 -18.31
C ASP A 347 23.11 2.31 -17.95
N GLY A 348 21.88 2.74 -18.24
CA GLY A 348 20.69 2.04 -17.79
C GLY A 348 20.47 0.67 -18.43
N ILE A 349 20.85 0.52 -19.70
CA ILE A 349 20.75 -0.77 -20.40
C ILE A 349 21.63 -1.82 -19.73
N SER A 350 22.89 -1.49 -19.45
CA SER A 350 23.85 -2.41 -18.81
C SER A 350 23.38 -2.79 -17.40
N LYS A 351 22.89 -1.82 -16.62
CA LYS A 351 22.40 -2.06 -15.26
C LYS A 351 21.14 -2.91 -15.21
N MET A 352 20.17 -2.66 -16.10
CA MET A 352 18.99 -3.52 -16.25
C MET A 352 19.38 -4.94 -16.67
N TYR A 353 20.34 -5.08 -17.59
CA TYR A 353 20.78 -6.40 -18.02
C TYR A 353 21.54 -7.14 -16.92
N LYS A 354 22.40 -6.45 -16.17
CA LYS A 354 23.06 -7.01 -14.98
C LYS A 354 22.02 -7.51 -13.98
N LEU A 355 21.01 -6.71 -13.67
CA LEU A 355 19.94 -7.08 -12.75
C LEU A 355 19.16 -8.30 -13.26
N PHE A 356 18.81 -8.35 -14.54
CA PHE A 356 18.21 -9.51 -15.20
C PHE A 356 19.05 -10.79 -15.05
N CYS A 357 20.37 -10.69 -15.15
CA CYS A 357 21.28 -11.82 -15.01
C CYS A 357 21.45 -12.30 -13.56
N THR A 358 21.42 -11.39 -12.59
CA THR A 358 21.75 -11.70 -11.19
C THR A 358 20.54 -12.01 -10.33
N THR A 359 19.38 -11.42 -10.63
CA THR A 359 18.17 -11.54 -9.81
C THR A 359 17.62 -12.95 -9.80
N GLN A 360 17.05 -13.35 -8.66
CA GLN A 360 16.23 -14.56 -8.53
C GLN A 360 14.73 -14.25 -8.41
N VAL A 361 14.37 -12.97 -8.37
CA VAL A 361 12.98 -12.50 -8.27
C VAL A 361 12.39 -12.45 -9.69
N LYS A 362 11.35 -13.26 -9.93
CA LYS A 362 10.73 -13.40 -11.26
C LYS A 362 10.27 -12.05 -11.79
N GLU A 363 9.58 -11.28 -10.96
CA GLU A 363 8.97 -10.00 -11.32
C GLU A 363 10.01 -8.96 -11.77
N ILE A 364 11.17 -8.94 -11.09
CA ILE A 364 12.30 -8.07 -11.45
C ILE A 364 12.92 -8.53 -12.78
N LYS A 365 13.10 -9.83 -12.95
CA LYS A 365 13.66 -10.41 -14.17
C LYS A 365 12.78 -10.12 -15.39
N ASP A 366 11.48 -10.35 -15.24
CA ASP A 366 10.48 -10.10 -16.27
C ASP A 366 10.47 -8.63 -16.65
N SER A 367 10.37 -7.73 -15.64
CA SER A 367 10.38 -6.28 -15.84
C SER A 367 11.64 -5.79 -16.54
N ALA A 368 12.82 -6.31 -16.17
CA ALA A 368 14.08 -5.92 -16.79
C ALA A 368 14.12 -6.33 -18.26
N SER A 369 13.70 -7.56 -18.57
CA SER A 369 13.65 -8.07 -19.94
C SER A 369 12.67 -7.28 -20.82
N ILE A 370 11.49 -6.93 -20.29
CA ILE A 370 10.46 -6.15 -20.98
C ILE A 370 10.96 -4.72 -21.23
N CYS A 371 11.57 -4.07 -20.24
CA CYS A 371 12.16 -2.74 -20.39
C CYS A 371 13.21 -2.71 -21.50
N ILE A 372 14.15 -3.66 -21.49
CA ILE A 372 15.18 -3.78 -22.53
C ILE A 372 14.54 -4.00 -23.90
N GLY A 373 13.60 -4.95 -24.01
CA GLY A 373 12.94 -5.25 -25.28
C GLY A 373 12.19 -4.05 -25.86
N ARG A 374 11.52 -3.26 -25.02
CA ARG A 374 10.83 -2.03 -25.44
C ARG A 374 11.79 -0.92 -25.85
N LEU A 375 12.88 -0.71 -25.10
CA LEU A 375 13.86 0.32 -25.42
C LEU A 375 14.55 0.08 -26.76
N PHE A 376 14.80 -1.18 -27.11
CA PHE A 376 15.39 -1.58 -28.39
C PHE A 376 14.37 -1.66 -29.55
N LYS A 377 13.22 -0.99 -29.45
CA LYS A 377 12.28 -0.84 -30.59
C LYS A 377 13.02 -0.41 -31.85
N SER A 378 12.88 -1.21 -32.91
CA SER A 378 13.52 -0.97 -34.23
C SER A 378 15.06 -0.87 -34.20
N LYS A 379 15.71 -1.19 -33.08
CA LYS A 379 17.16 -1.09 -32.89
C LYS A 379 17.77 -2.46 -32.63
N LYS A 380 18.95 -2.72 -33.20
CA LYS A 380 19.71 -3.96 -32.96
C LYS A 380 20.22 -3.98 -31.52
N ILE A 381 20.06 -5.12 -30.84
CA ILE A 381 20.84 -5.42 -29.64
C ILE A 381 22.21 -5.93 -30.10
N ASP A 382 23.26 -5.13 -29.90
CA ASP A 382 24.59 -5.46 -30.42
C ASP A 382 25.28 -6.60 -29.67
N ASP A 383 25.15 -6.63 -28.34
CA ASP A 383 25.63 -7.74 -27.52
C ASP A 383 24.82 -9.01 -27.83
N GLU A 384 25.47 -10.01 -28.40
CA GLU A 384 24.82 -11.26 -28.81
C GLU A 384 24.30 -12.08 -27.62
N GLN A 385 25.00 -12.08 -26.50
CA GLN A 385 24.58 -12.82 -25.31
C GLN A 385 23.34 -12.17 -24.69
N MET A 386 23.32 -10.83 -24.61
CA MET A 386 22.15 -10.08 -24.17
C MET A 386 20.98 -10.29 -25.11
N ARG A 387 21.20 -10.20 -26.43
CA ARG A 387 20.13 -10.43 -27.42
C ARG A 387 19.47 -11.79 -27.24
N LYS A 388 20.27 -12.86 -27.17
CA LYS A 388 19.79 -14.24 -26.99
C LYS A 388 19.03 -14.43 -25.69
N SER A 389 19.62 -14.01 -24.57
CA SER A 389 19.03 -14.24 -23.25
C SER A 389 17.75 -13.45 -23.01
N ILE A 390 17.69 -12.19 -23.47
CA ILE A 390 16.49 -11.36 -23.37
C ILE A 390 15.37 -11.89 -24.27
N ILE A 391 15.65 -12.22 -25.53
CA ILE A 391 14.63 -12.76 -26.45
C ILE A 391 14.11 -14.11 -25.95
N SER A 392 15.00 -15.00 -25.52
CA SER A 392 14.62 -16.31 -24.98
C SER A 392 13.71 -16.17 -23.76
N HIS A 393 14.03 -15.25 -22.83
CA HIS A 393 13.18 -15.00 -21.65
C HIS A 393 11.84 -14.38 -22.03
N LEU A 394 11.81 -13.37 -22.91
CA LEU A 394 10.55 -12.79 -23.38
C LEU A 394 9.64 -13.81 -24.07
N GLN A 395 10.20 -14.83 -24.72
CA GLN A 395 9.41 -15.92 -25.32
C GLN A 395 8.76 -16.82 -24.29
N THR A 396 9.38 -17.08 -23.14
CA THR A 396 8.75 -17.87 -22.07
C THR A 396 7.53 -17.13 -21.49
N LEU A 397 7.59 -15.80 -21.42
CA LEU A 397 6.50 -14.94 -20.94
C LEU A 397 5.29 -14.86 -21.88
N ARG A 398 5.39 -15.36 -23.12
CA ARG A 398 4.24 -15.42 -24.05
C ARG A 398 3.10 -16.30 -23.54
N ASN A 399 3.37 -17.18 -22.60
CA ASN A 399 2.39 -18.07 -21.97
C ASN A 399 2.30 -17.80 -20.46
N ASP A 400 2.70 -16.61 -20.00
CA ASP A 400 2.57 -16.24 -18.60
C ASP A 400 1.08 -16.24 -18.19
N PRO A 401 0.71 -16.78 -17.01
CA PRO A 401 -0.66 -16.73 -16.52
C PRO A 401 -1.14 -15.30 -16.22
N ASP A 402 -0.24 -14.34 -15.98
CA ASP A 402 -0.60 -12.93 -15.85
C ASP A 402 -0.75 -12.28 -17.24
N GLU A 403 -1.98 -11.88 -17.57
CA GLU A 403 -2.33 -11.33 -18.89
C GLU A 403 -1.53 -10.06 -19.21
N ASN A 404 -1.25 -9.22 -18.21
CA ASN A 404 -0.48 -7.99 -18.41
C ASN A 404 0.98 -8.30 -18.76
N THR A 405 1.63 -9.21 -18.02
CA THR A 405 2.98 -9.69 -18.29
C THR A 405 3.06 -10.32 -19.68
N GLN A 406 2.10 -11.18 -20.02
CA GLN A 406 2.00 -11.77 -21.35
C GLN A 406 1.91 -10.70 -22.46
N MET A 407 0.98 -9.75 -22.33
CA MET A 407 0.76 -8.70 -23.33
C MET A 407 1.99 -7.81 -23.49
N THR A 408 2.61 -7.41 -22.38
CA THR A 408 3.80 -6.56 -22.40
C THR A 408 5.03 -7.24 -22.98
N ALA A 409 5.21 -8.54 -22.75
CA ALA A 409 6.26 -9.34 -23.37
C ALA A 409 6.05 -9.51 -24.88
N ILE A 410 4.82 -9.79 -25.32
CA ILE A 410 4.47 -9.86 -26.75
C ILE A 410 4.78 -8.53 -27.45
N ASN A 411 4.41 -7.42 -26.83
CA ASN A 411 4.70 -6.08 -27.37
C ASN A 411 6.21 -5.82 -27.46
N ALA A 412 6.99 -6.22 -26.45
CA ALA A 412 8.44 -6.10 -26.48
C ALA A 412 9.06 -6.92 -27.63
N LEU A 413 8.61 -8.16 -27.85
CA LEU A 413 9.04 -8.98 -28.99
C LEU A 413 8.67 -8.35 -30.34
N ASN A 414 7.45 -7.79 -30.46
CA ASN A 414 7.01 -7.06 -31.65
C ASN A 414 7.85 -5.81 -31.93
N PHE A 415 8.36 -5.15 -30.90
CA PHE A 415 9.27 -4.01 -31.06
C PHE A 415 10.68 -4.43 -31.47
N LEU A 416 11.18 -5.54 -30.90
CA LEU A 416 12.47 -6.11 -31.27
C LEU A 416 12.47 -6.63 -32.72
N SER A 417 11.40 -7.29 -33.16
CA SER A 417 11.29 -7.91 -34.50
C SER A 417 11.33 -6.92 -35.67
N LYS A 418 11.17 -5.61 -35.40
CA LYS A 418 11.36 -4.56 -36.41
C LYS A 418 12.80 -4.43 -36.88
N ASN A 419 13.77 -4.91 -36.10
CA ASN A 419 15.16 -5.02 -36.52
C ASN A 419 15.45 -6.43 -37.06
N ALA A 420 16.11 -6.53 -38.22
CA ALA A 420 16.37 -7.81 -38.88
C ALA A 420 17.20 -8.80 -38.04
N ALA A 421 18.19 -8.33 -37.28
CA ALA A 421 19.04 -9.21 -36.47
C ALA A 421 18.27 -9.78 -35.27
N ASN A 422 17.47 -8.95 -34.60
CA ASN A 422 16.62 -9.40 -33.50
C ASN A 422 15.50 -10.32 -34.02
N ASN A 423 14.90 -10.02 -35.19
CA ASN A 423 13.88 -10.88 -35.80
C ASN A 423 14.41 -12.27 -36.15
N ALA A 424 15.63 -12.34 -36.69
CA ALA A 424 16.27 -13.62 -36.96
C ALA A 424 16.41 -14.45 -35.67
N GLU A 425 16.82 -13.83 -34.56
CA GLU A 425 16.91 -14.50 -33.25
C GLU A 425 15.53 -14.94 -32.73
N ILE A 426 14.49 -14.09 -32.86
CA ILE A 426 13.11 -14.43 -32.47
C ILE A 426 12.59 -15.64 -33.24
N GLN A 427 12.99 -15.84 -34.49
CA GLN A 427 12.56 -16.96 -35.32
C GLN A 427 13.33 -18.27 -35.04
N MET A 428 14.44 -18.22 -34.31
CA MET A 428 15.24 -19.41 -33.97
C MET A 428 14.70 -20.19 -32.76
N HIS A 429 13.80 -19.58 -31.99
CA HIS A 429 13.20 -20.11 -30.77
C HIS A 429 11.68 -20.06 -30.86
#